data_AF-A0A418BXW3-F1
#
_entry.id   AF-A0A418BXW3-F1
#
_cell.length_a   1.000
_cell.length_b   1.000
_cell.length_c   1.000
_cell.angle_alpha   90.00
_cell.angle_beta   90.00
_cell.angle_gamma   90.00
#
_symmetry.space_group_name_H-M   'P 1'
#
loop_
_entity.id
_entity.type
_entity.pdbx_description
1 polymer ?
#
loop_
_entity_poly.entity_id
_entity_poly.type
_entity_poly.pdbx_seq_one_letter_code
_entity_poly.pdbx_strand_id
1 'polypeptide(L)'
;MAKIWAQVLGVNVNDIGRRTSFFSIGGDSISAIRVVQLCKKAGWHILASELLLSNTLQQASSVMSSVKTQLEWPPIEVSECARSRIQRRWPGYESCFPATHEQHDMISTIDTTPSSFVSQVLFDLSQGLDDVPDKYRHLVAQRDILRSTFVKTEFGLFHVVQPSTMYISIPRISTLTLDAFLAVDLTRAFTLDDSSFARFAVVEHGNGQVHGVLTIHHALYDGATMAMLTADVLDALQGRPLAVRPPFRLVVDYIEAQDKLFHLEKSLTLLTKMRTFDVVIFGASGYTGEHIAVEWARVYGSTTRWALAGRSKKKLEATRAMILDKVRDVHDIPIVLADALDELALTAMCQSTTLVINCTGPFRLFGEPVVRCCVAAGTHYVDISGEPQFIETMMLRYNEDARKNACVVVSACGFDSVPSDLGTVFTAQQFPKGGACSSIEAFISTDGKRAHATTYECIVLGLAAADELKQLRGNVAPV
;
A
#
# COMPACT_ATOMS: atom_id res chain seq x y z
N MET A 1 13.86 -3.54 -30.09
CA MET A 1 12.54 -3.36 -29.44
C MET A 1 11.35 -3.63 -30.37
N ALA A 2 11.24 -3.04 -31.58
CA ALA A 2 10.07 -3.24 -32.47
C ALA A 2 9.73 -4.73 -32.74
N LYS A 3 10.73 -5.58 -33.03
CA LYS A 3 10.51 -7.04 -33.20
C LYS A 3 9.92 -7.72 -31.96
N ILE A 4 10.32 -7.27 -30.77
CA ILE A 4 9.81 -7.80 -29.50
C ILE A 4 8.34 -7.38 -29.32
N TRP A 5 8.01 -6.11 -29.58
CA TRP A 5 6.62 -5.63 -29.54
C TRP A 5 5.73 -6.39 -30.53
N ALA A 6 6.18 -6.55 -31.77
CA ALA A 6 5.46 -7.33 -32.79
C ALA A 6 5.17 -8.77 -32.33
N GLN A 7 6.16 -9.44 -31.74
CA GLN A 7 6.01 -10.79 -31.21
C GLN A 7 5.00 -10.85 -30.05
N VAL A 8 5.07 -9.91 -29.09
CA VAL A 8 4.18 -9.94 -27.92
C VAL A 8 2.74 -9.57 -28.28
N LEU A 9 2.57 -8.57 -29.14
CA LEU A 9 1.26 -8.00 -29.48
C LEU A 9 0.60 -8.68 -30.68
N GLY A 10 1.31 -9.58 -31.36
CA GLY A 10 0.79 -10.30 -32.53
C GLY A 10 0.55 -9.38 -33.73
N VAL A 11 1.30 -8.28 -33.86
CA VAL A 11 1.19 -7.31 -34.96
C VAL A 11 2.36 -7.42 -35.93
N ASN A 12 2.22 -6.90 -37.15
CA ASN A 12 3.33 -6.89 -38.11
C ASN A 12 4.39 -5.87 -37.66
N VAL A 13 5.67 -6.29 -37.67
CA VAL A 13 6.79 -5.41 -37.27
C VAL A 13 6.89 -4.16 -38.15
N ASN A 14 6.45 -4.23 -39.41
CA ASN A 14 6.48 -3.11 -40.34
C ASN A 14 5.50 -1.98 -39.96
N ASP A 15 4.49 -2.29 -39.12
CA ASP A 15 3.51 -1.30 -38.64
C ASP A 15 4.02 -0.53 -37.41
N ILE A 16 5.20 -0.88 -36.89
CA ILE A 16 5.79 -0.29 -35.68
C ILE A 16 6.88 0.72 -36.07
N GLY A 17 6.50 1.98 -36.15
CA GLY A 17 7.41 3.11 -36.32
C GLY A 17 7.99 3.64 -35.00
N ARG A 18 8.96 4.56 -35.11
CA ARG A 18 9.62 5.21 -33.96
C ARG A 18 8.63 5.92 -33.02
N ARG A 19 7.54 6.45 -33.56
CA ARG A 19 6.49 7.19 -32.83
C ARG A 19 5.26 6.35 -32.52
N THR A 20 5.27 5.05 -32.83
CA THR A 20 4.15 4.16 -32.52
C THR A 20 4.01 4.03 -31.01
N SER A 21 2.80 4.28 -30.51
CA SER A 21 2.48 4.12 -29.09
C SER A 21 2.24 2.65 -28.78
N PHE A 22 2.80 2.17 -27.67
CA PHE A 22 2.62 0.79 -27.20
C PHE A 22 1.14 0.44 -27.05
N PHE A 23 0.37 1.34 -26.44
CA PHE A 23 -1.06 1.17 -26.20
C PHE A 23 -1.89 1.21 -27.50
N SER A 24 -1.49 2.04 -28.46
CA SER A 24 -2.22 2.19 -29.72
C SER A 24 -2.28 0.94 -30.58
N ILE A 25 -1.36 -0.02 -30.34
CA ILE A 25 -1.27 -1.30 -31.05
C ILE A 25 -1.65 -2.49 -30.17
N GLY A 26 -2.44 -2.26 -29.11
CA GLY A 26 -2.98 -3.30 -28.24
C GLY A 26 -2.10 -3.67 -27.03
N GLY A 27 -1.10 -2.85 -26.70
CA GLY A 27 -0.31 -3.01 -25.49
C GLY A 27 -1.09 -2.67 -24.22
N ASP A 28 -0.81 -3.40 -23.15
CA ASP A 28 -1.40 -3.31 -21.82
C ASP A 28 -0.34 -3.67 -20.75
N SER A 29 -0.72 -3.69 -19.47
CA SER A 29 0.22 -3.99 -18.37
C SER A 29 0.80 -5.42 -18.44
N ILE A 30 0.07 -6.40 -18.96
CA ILE A 30 0.50 -7.80 -19.03
C ILE A 30 1.50 -8.00 -20.18
N SER A 31 1.18 -7.45 -21.34
CA SER A 31 2.06 -7.43 -22.51
C SER A 31 3.31 -6.58 -22.25
N ALA A 32 3.23 -5.51 -21.46
CA ALA A 32 4.39 -4.74 -21.02
C ALA A 32 5.38 -5.61 -20.23
N ILE A 33 4.89 -6.42 -19.28
CA ILE A 33 5.73 -7.36 -18.52
C ILE A 33 6.41 -8.37 -19.46
N ARG A 34 5.66 -8.92 -20.43
CA ARG A 34 6.21 -9.86 -21.44
C ARG A 34 7.28 -9.20 -22.31
N VAL A 35 7.08 -7.95 -22.74
CA VAL A 35 8.08 -7.17 -23.49
C VAL A 35 9.34 -6.98 -22.66
N VAL A 36 9.23 -6.58 -21.39
CA VAL A 36 10.36 -6.42 -20.47
C VAL A 36 11.15 -7.72 -20.34
N GLN A 37 10.46 -8.85 -20.17
CA GLN A 37 11.09 -10.18 -20.09
C GLN A 37 11.87 -10.55 -21.36
N LEU A 38 11.29 -10.31 -22.54
CA LEU A 38 11.97 -10.57 -23.82
C LEU A 38 13.13 -9.60 -24.07
N CYS A 39 13.01 -8.34 -23.65
CA CYS A 39 14.12 -7.37 -23.69
C CYS A 39 15.28 -7.86 -22.82
N LYS A 40 14.98 -8.33 -21.59
CA LYS A 40 15.98 -8.89 -20.68
C LYS A 40 16.69 -10.11 -21.29
N LYS A 41 15.95 -11.01 -21.95
CA LYS A 41 16.53 -12.14 -22.70
C LYS A 41 17.42 -11.69 -23.86
N ALA A 42 17.11 -10.57 -24.50
CA ALA A 42 17.91 -9.96 -25.56
C ALA A 42 19.10 -9.13 -25.05
N GLY A 43 19.35 -9.09 -23.73
CA GLY A 43 20.44 -8.32 -23.13
C GLY A 43 20.13 -6.84 -22.91
N TRP A 44 18.85 -6.46 -22.94
CA TRP A 44 18.41 -5.10 -22.68
C TRP A 44 17.59 -4.99 -21.40
N HIS A 45 17.79 -3.91 -20.65
CA HIS A 45 17.13 -3.66 -19.39
C HIS A 45 16.21 -2.44 -19.52
N ILE A 46 14.94 -2.64 -19.17
CA ILE A 46 13.90 -1.61 -19.05
C ILE A 46 12.89 -2.08 -18.01
N LEU A 47 12.41 -1.19 -17.16
CA LEU A 47 11.36 -1.47 -16.19
C LEU A 47 9.99 -1.43 -16.86
N ALA A 48 9.01 -2.15 -16.29
CA ALA A 48 7.64 -2.09 -16.78
C ALA A 48 7.06 -0.66 -16.65
N SER A 49 7.38 0.04 -15.55
CA SER A 49 7.01 1.44 -15.35
C SER A 49 7.61 2.36 -16.41
N GLU A 50 8.91 2.22 -16.72
CA GLU A 50 9.59 2.98 -17.77
C GLU A 50 8.96 2.74 -19.13
N LEU A 51 8.61 1.49 -19.46
CA LEU A 51 7.94 1.14 -20.71
C LEU A 51 6.53 1.75 -20.77
N LEU A 52 5.76 1.70 -19.69
CA LEU A 52 4.39 2.22 -19.64
C LEU A 52 4.34 3.76 -19.66
N LEU A 53 5.31 4.42 -19.02
CA LEU A 53 5.47 5.88 -19.08
C LEU A 53 6.05 6.36 -20.43
N SER A 54 6.67 5.45 -21.17
CA SER A 54 7.18 5.72 -22.51
C SER A 54 6.05 5.65 -23.53
N ASN A 55 5.46 6.80 -23.85
CA ASN A 55 4.35 6.91 -24.81
C ASN A 55 4.65 6.38 -26.22
N THR A 56 5.91 6.14 -26.59
CA THR A 56 6.32 5.69 -27.93
C THR A 56 7.51 4.72 -27.91
N LEU A 57 7.67 3.94 -28.99
CA LEU A 57 8.83 3.04 -29.17
C LEU A 57 10.18 3.77 -28.99
N GLN A 58 10.30 5.00 -29.50
CA GLN A 58 11.53 5.79 -29.37
C GLN A 58 11.82 6.15 -27.92
N GLN A 59 10.81 6.58 -27.16
CA GLN A 59 10.99 6.93 -25.75
C GLN A 59 11.36 5.69 -24.94
N ALA A 60 10.67 4.57 -25.17
CA ALA A 60 10.97 3.30 -24.51
C ALA A 60 12.41 2.88 -24.84
N SER A 61 12.84 3.01 -26.09
CA SER A 61 14.20 2.68 -26.50
C SER A 61 15.25 3.62 -25.90
N SER A 62 14.90 4.87 -25.57
CA SER A 62 15.84 5.85 -25.02
C SER A 62 16.14 5.67 -23.54
N VAL A 63 15.24 5.03 -22.79
CA VAL A 63 15.40 4.72 -21.35
C VAL A 63 15.95 3.31 -21.13
N MET A 64 16.07 2.50 -22.18
CA MET A 64 16.71 1.19 -22.10
C MET A 64 18.21 1.31 -21.78
N SER A 65 18.69 0.45 -20.89
CA SER A 65 20.11 0.29 -20.62
C SER A 65 20.62 -1.09 -21.08
N SER A 66 21.90 -1.16 -21.45
CA SER A 66 22.61 -2.42 -21.72
C SER A 66 23.33 -2.95 -20.48
N VAL A 67 23.24 -2.24 -19.35
CA VAL A 67 23.92 -2.60 -18.11
C VAL A 67 23.14 -3.70 -17.41
N LYS A 68 23.81 -4.84 -17.24
CA LYS A 68 23.28 -6.01 -16.56
C LYS A 68 23.31 -5.78 -15.05
N THR A 69 22.39 -4.99 -14.52
CA THR A 69 22.24 -4.86 -13.07
C THR A 69 21.50 -6.11 -12.57
N GLN A 70 22.27 -7.13 -12.22
CA GLN A 70 21.76 -8.26 -11.46
C GLN A 70 21.61 -7.78 -10.01
N LEU A 71 20.47 -7.17 -9.70
CA LEU A 71 20.13 -6.80 -8.33
C LEU A 71 19.87 -8.08 -7.55
N GLU A 72 20.82 -8.46 -6.71
CA GLU A 72 20.59 -9.41 -5.63
C GLU A 72 20.05 -8.63 -4.44
N TRP A 73 18.85 -9.00 -3.99
CA TRP A 73 18.20 -8.35 -2.86
C TRP A 73 18.68 -9.00 -1.57
N PRO A 74 18.98 -8.21 -0.53
CA PRO A 74 19.38 -8.77 0.75
C PRO A 74 18.25 -9.66 1.29
N PRO A 75 18.57 -10.86 1.81
CA PRO A 75 17.54 -11.73 2.35
C PRO A 75 16.87 -11.07 3.55
N ILE A 76 15.53 -11.13 3.64
CA ILE A 76 14.83 -10.71 4.86
C ILE A 76 15.25 -11.51 6.10
N GLU A 77 15.65 -10.79 7.14
CA GLU A 77 15.91 -11.36 8.45
C GLU A 77 14.61 -11.48 9.25
N VAL A 78 14.25 -12.72 9.59
CA VAL A 78 13.23 -12.99 10.61
C VAL A 78 13.89 -12.91 11.99
N SER A 79 13.26 -12.19 12.92
CA SER A 79 13.79 -12.01 14.28
C SER A 79 13.98 -13.35 15.00
N GLU A 80 14.99 -13.43 15.87
CA GLU A 80 15.31 -14.67 16.60
C GLU A 80 14.15 -15.15 17.48
N CYS A 81 13.41 -14.21 18.07
CA CYS A 81 12.20 -14.51 18.82
C CYS A 81 11.12 -15.17 17.95
N ALA A 82 10.86 -14.63 16.75
CA ALA A 82 9.90 -15.21 15.81
C ALA A 82 10.38 -16.59 15.31
N ARG A 83 11.66 -16.73 14.97
CA ARG A 83 12.26 -18.03 14.58
C ARG A 83 12.08 -19.08 15.66
N SER A 84 12.34 -18.73 16.92
CA SER A 84 12.14 -19.61 18.07
C SER A 84 10.67 -20.04 18.24
N ARG A 85 9.71 -19.14 17.97
CA ARG A 85 8.28 -19.49 17.99
C ARG A 85 7.91 -20.46 16.88
N ILE A 86 8.36 -20.17 15.66
CA ILE A 86 8.11 -21.01 14.48
C ILE A 86 8.73 -22.40 14.66
N GLN A 87 9.98 -22.47 15.13
CA GLN A 87 10.70 -23.72 15.37
C GLN A 87 9.99 -24.63 16.37
N ARG A 88 9.32 -24.07 17.40
CA ARG A 88 8.54 -24.87 18.36
C ARG A 88 7.30 -25.49 17.73
N ARG A 89 6.66 -24.80 16.77
CA ARG A 89 5.47 -25.30 16.08
C ARG A 89 5.81 -26.27 14.96
N TRP A 90 6.89 -25.99 14.23
CA TRP A 90 7.37 -26.78 13.09
C TRP A 90 8.90 -26.94 13.17
N PRO A 91 9.38 -27.96 13.91
CA PRO A 91 10.80 -28.19 14.05
C PRO A 91 11.44 -28.53 12.69
N GLY A 92 12.50 -27.80 12.33
CA GLY A 92 13.32 -28.11 11.17
C GLY A 92 12.77 -27.61 9.84
N TYR A 93 11.86 -26.62 9.86
CA TYR A 93 11.44 -25.91 8.64
C TYR A 93 12.62 -25.49 7.76
N GLU A 94 12.45 -25.52 6.45
CA GLU A 94 13.53 -25.20 5.49
C GLU A 94 13.72 -23.69 5.35
N SER A 95 12.62 -22.96 5.27
CA SER A 95 12.63 -21.51 5.13
C SER A 95 11.43 -20.88 5.81
N CYS A 96 11.62 -19.67 6.34
CA CYS A 96 10.55 -18.86 6.87
C CYS A 96 10.75 -17.39 6.50
N PHE A 97 9.65 -16.67 6.29
CA PHE A 97 9.63 -15.25 5.99
C PHE A 97 8.29 -14.66 6.40
N PRO A 98 8.20 -13.34 6.63
CA PRO A 98 6.91 -12.69 6.86
C PRO A 98 5.96 -12.96 5.69
N ALA A 99 4.69 -13.17 6.00
CA ALA A 99 3.67 -13.23 4.97
C ALA A 99 3.53 -11.84 4.31
N THR A 100 3.27 -11.80 3.02
CA THR A 100 2.93 -10.55 2.31
C THR A 100 1.59 -10.00 2.81
N HIS A 101 1.30 -8.72 2.54
CA HIS A 101 0.04 -8.11 2.95
C HIS A 101 -1.19 -8.87 2.40
N GLU A 102 -1.15 -9.25 1.13
CA GLU A 102 -2.23 -10.05 0.50
C GLU A 102 -2.38 -11.43 1.17
N GLN A 103 -1.26 -12.08 1.52
CA GLN A 103 -1.30 -13.34 2.28
C GLN A 103 -1.90 -13.13 3.68
N HIS A 104 -1.57 -12.04 4.36
CA HIS A 104 -2.15 -11.69 5.65
C HIS A 104 -3.67 -11.54 5.56
N ASP A 105 -4.16 -10.80 4.57
CA ASP A 105 -5.58 -10.53 4.40
C ASP A 105 -6.35 -11.82 4.13
N MET A 106 -5.87 -12.65 3.19
CA MET A 106 -6.52 -13.93 2.88
C MET A 106 -6.49 -14.90 4.07
N ILE A 107 -5.39 -14.98 4.82
CA ILE A 107 -5.28 -15.88 5.97
C ILE A 107 -6.11 -15.36 7.16
N SER A 108 -6.36 -14.06 7.26
CA SER A 108 -7.16 -13.48 8.35
C SER A 108 -8.62 -13.98 8.35
N THR A 109 -9.12 -14.44 7.20
CA THR A 109 -10.50 -14.95 7.05
C THR A 109 -10.64 -16.43 7.39
N ILE A 110 -9.55 -17.14 7.72
CA ILE A 110 -9.55 -18.60 7.87
C ILE A 110 -10.43 -19.08 9.03
N ASP A 111 -10.59 -18.27 10.08
CA ASP A 111 -11.39 -18.60 11.25
C ASP A 111 -12.90 -18.32 11.05
N THR A 112 -13.25 -17.40 10.15
CA THR A 112 -14.63 -16.93 9.92
C THR A 112 -15.27 -17.55 8.68
N THR A 113 -14.50 -17.66 7.60
CA THR A 113 -14.93 -18.25 6.33
C THR A 113 -13.84 -19.20 5.83
N PRO A 114 -13.70 -20.40 6.42
CA PRO A 114 -12.54 -21.28 6.20
C PRO A 114 -12.38 -21.76 4.75
N SER A 115 -13.48 -21.89 4.00
CA SER A 115 -13.48 -22.32 2.60
C SER A 115 -13.28 -21.17 1.61
N SER A 116 -13.30 -19.91 2.07
CA SER A 116 -12.95 -18.76 1.22
C SER A 116 -11.52 -18.91 0.72
N PHE A 117 -11.28 -18.49 -0.52
CA PHE A 117 -9.95 -18.55 -1.14
C PHE A 117 -9.39 -19.98 -1.31
N VAL A 118 -10.21 -21.02 -1.21
CA VAL A 118 -9.81 -22.39 -1.54
C VAL A 118 -10.24 -22.72 -2.97
N SER A 119 -9.36 -23.36 -3.73
CA SER A 119 -9.70 -23.88 -5.06
C SER A 119 -9.32 -25.34 -5.19
N GLN A 120 -10.12 -26.06 -5.99
CA GLN A 120 -9.94 -27.46 -6.32
C GLN A 120 -9.67 -27.58 -7.82
N VAL A 121 -8.50 -28.10 -8.19
CA VAL A 121 -8.09 -28.30 -9.58
C VAL A 121 -8.12 -29.80 -9.89
N LEU A 122 -8.84 -30.14 -10.96
CA LEU A 122 -9.06 -31.51 -11.40
C LEU A 122 -8.06 -31.91 -12.49
N PHE A 123 -7.47 -33.09 -12.33
CA PHE A 123 -6.62 -33.74 -13.32
C PHE A 123 -7.25 -35.07 -13.71
N ASP A 124 -7.58 -35.25 -14.99
CA ASP A 124 -8.11 -36.53 -15.47
C ASP A 124 -6.97 -37.56 -15.55
N LEU A 125 -7.11 -38.64 -14.78
CA LEU A 125 -6.15 -39.75 -14.70
C LEU A 125 -6.74 -41.05 -15.28
N SER A 126 -7.86 -40.98 -15.99
CA SER A 126 -8.63 -42.15 -16.46
C SER A 126 -7.87 -43.00 -17.50
N GLN A 127 -6.83 -42.46 -18.13
CA GLN A 127 -5.96 -43.20 -19.06
C GLN A 127 -4.93 -44.11 -18.38
N GLY A 128 -4.95 -44.19 -17.04
CA GLY A 128 -4.03 -45.02 -16.27
C GLY A 128 -2.67 -44.36 -16.12
N LEU A 129 -2.41 -43.85 -14.92
CA LEU A 129 -1.08 -43.38 -14.54
C LEU A 129 -0.60 -44.20 -13.35
N ASP A 130 0.43 -45.00 -13.58
CA ASP A 130 1.09 -45.70 -12.51
C ASP A 130 1.76 -44.70 -11.56
N ASP A 131 1.65 -45.01 -10.28
CA ASP A 131 2.41 -44.38 -9.20
C ASP A 131 2.22 -42.85 -9.04
N VAL A 132 0.98 -42.39 -9.27
CA VAL A 132 0.58 -40.98 -9.09
C VAL A 132 1.01 -40.40 -7.74
N PRO A 133 0.81 -41.08 -6.58
CA PRO A 133 1.24 -40.54 -5.29
C PRO A 133 2.74 -40.26 -5.23
N ASP A 134 3.60 -41.14 -5.73
CA ASP A 134 5.05 -40.95 -5.62
C ASP A 134 5.55 -39.89 -6.61
N LYS A 135 4.98 -39.84 -7.82
CA LYS A 135 5.26 -38.77 -8.79
C LYS A 135 4.86 -37.40 -8.27
N TYR A 136 3.68 -37.28 -7.66
CA TYR A 136 3.27 -36.03 -7.04
C TYR A 136 4.15 -35.68 -5.82
N ARG A 137 4.53 -36.67 -5.01
CA ARG A 137 5.46 -36.45 -3.90
C ARG A 137 6.82 -35.93 -4.38
N HIS A 138 7.31 -36.42 -5.51
CA HIS A 138 8.53 -35.91 -6.14
C HIS A 138 8.40 -34.46 -6.60
N LEU A 139 7.24 -34.07 -7.15
CA LEU A 139 6.95 -32.68 -7.48
C LEU A 139 6.96 -31.78 -6.24
N VAL A 140 6.30 -32.19 -5.17
CA VAL A 140 6.24 -31.45 -3.90
C VAL A 140 7.64 -31.19 -3.33
N ALA A 141 8.56 -32.15 -3.46
CA ALA A 141 9.95 -31.99 -3.02
C ALA A 141 10.70 -30.87 -3.78
N GLN A 142 10.27 -30.54 -5.00
CA GLN A 142 10.86 -29.50 -5.84
C GLN A 142 10.07 -28.18 -5.84
N ARG A 143 8.92 -28.14 -5.15
CA ARG A 143 7.98 -27.01 -5.17
C ARG A 143 7.59 -26.62 -3.76
N ASP A 144 8.34 -25.68 -3.22
CA ASP A 144 8.16 -25.09 -1.89
C ASP A 144 6.70 -24.73 -1.59
N ILE A 145 6.03 -24.12 -2.56
CA ILE A 145 4.61 -23.73 -2.49
C ILE A 145 3.69 -24.89 -2.09
N LEU A 146 3.95 -26.12 -2.52
CA LEU A 146 3.12 -27.29 -2.20
C LEU A 146 3.37 -27.87 -0.81
N ARG A 147 4.41 -27.39 -0.12
CA ARG A 147 4.82 -27.75 1.23
C ARG A 147 4.88 -26.52 2.14
N SER A 148 4.19 -25.45 1.75
CA SER A 148 4.10 -24.20 2.48
C SER A 148 2.89 -24.19 3.41
N THR A 149 3.09 -23.65 4.61
CA THR A 149 2.05 -23.38 5.61
C THR A 149 2.26 -22.00 6.22
N PHE A 150 1.35 -21.58 7.10
CA PHE A 150 1.40 -20.30 7.78
C PHE A 150 1.44 -20.47 9.30
N VAL A 151 2.30 -19.69 9.96
CA VAL A 151 2.40 -19.67 11.42
C VAL A 151 2.11 -18.28 11.92
N LYS A 152 1.06 -18.16 12.73
CA LYS A 152 0.73 -16.93 13.44
C LYS A 152 1.46 -16.90 14.79
N THR A 153 2.14 -15.80 15.07
CA THR A 153 2.84 -15.54 16.32
C THR A 153 2.48 -14.14 16.84
N GLU A 154 2.94 -13.81 18.04
CA GLU A 154 2.85 -12.44 18.58
C GLU A 154 3.62 -11.41 17.74
N PHE A 155 4.55 -11.86 16.87
CA PHE A 155 5.37 -11.01 16.01
C PHE A 155 4.81 -10.86 14.58
N GLY A 156 3.66 -11.48 14.28
CA GLY A 156 3.05 -11.45 12.95
C GLY A 156 2.77 -12.84 12.37
N LEU A 157 2.36 -12.86 11.11
CA LEU A 157 2.10 -14.07 10.33
C LEU A 157 3.33 -14.37 9.47
N PHE A 158 3.77 -15.63 9.49
CA PHE A 158 4.94 -16.07 8.76
C PHE A 158 4.55 -17.17 7.78
N HIS A 159 5.03 -17.05 6.55
CA HIS A 159 5.03 -18.13 5.57
C HIS A 159 6.20 -19.07 5.90
N VAL A 160 5.91 -20.36 6.02
CA VAL A 160 6.86 -21.38 6.45
C VAL A 160 6.87 -22.53 5.46
N VAL A 161 8.05 -22.89 4.99
CA VAL A 161 8.26 -23.99 4.04
C VAL A 161 8.73 -25.23 4.82
N GLN A 162 7.96 -26.32 4.76
CA GLN A 162 8.28 -27.57 5.47
C GLN A 162 9.42 -28.32 4.78
N PRO A 163 10.36 -28.94 5.50
CA PRO A 163 11.61 -29.46 4.93
C PRO A 163 11.47 -30.77 4.16
N SER A 164 10.35 -31.47 4.35
CA SER A 164 10.19 -32.84 3.89
C SER A 164 8.76 -33.09 3.40
N THR A 165 8.67 -33.89 2.35
CA THR A 165 7.39 -34.38 1.82
C THR A 165 6.81 -35.54 2.63
N MET A 166 7.52 -36.03 3.66
CA MET A 166 7.13 -37.21 4.43
C MET A 166 5.83 -37.02 5.22
N TYR A 167 5.48 -35.76 5.54
CA TYR A 167 4.25 -35.41 6.25
C TYR A 167 3.05 -35.17 5.32
N ILE A 168 3.26 -35.24 4.00
CA ILE A 168 2.23 -34.94 3.01
C ILE A 168 1.55 -36.25 2.60
N SER A 169 0.34 -36.43 3.13
CA SER A 169 -0.52 -37.55 2.78
C SER A 169 -1.14 -37.31 1.40
N ILE A 170 -1.05 -38.33 0.53
CA ILE A 170 -1.65 -38.33 -0.81
C ILE A 170 -2.59 -39.55 -0.88
N PRO A 171 -3.80 -39.44 -0.30
CA PRO A 171 -4.68 -40.58 -0.15
C PRO A 171 -5.28 -41.00 -1.51
N ARG A 172 -5.53 -42.30 -1.65
CA ARG A 172 -6.45 -42.87 -2.65
C ARG A 172 -7.82 -43.04 -2.00
N ILE A 173 -8.84 -42.40 -2.56
CA ILE A 173 -10.19 -42.32 -1.99
C ILE A 173 -11.18 -42.86 -3.01
N SER A 174 -12.02 -43.79 -2.59
CA SER A 174 -13.16 -44.27 -3.39
C SER A 174 -14.45 -43.59 -2.90
N THR A 175 -15.21 -43.00 -3.83
CA THR A 175 -16.45 -42.27 -3.55
C THR A 175 -17.54 -42.64 -4.55
N LEU A 176 -18.81 -42.38 -4.22
CA LEU A 176 -19.92 -42.60 -5.15
C LEU A 176 -19.86 -41.62 -6.34
N THR A 177 -19.61 -40.34 -6.07
CA THR A 177 -19.48 -39.28 -7.09
C THR A 177 -18.29 -38.37 -6.76
N LEU A 178 -17.70 -37.77 -7.80
CA LEU A 178 -16.63 -36.77 -7.64
C LEU A 178 -17.13 -35.55 -6.85
N ASP A 179 -18.34 -35.05 -7.15
CA ASP A 179 -18.92 -33.89 -6.47
C ASP A 179 -19.09 -34.10 -4.95
N ALA A 180 -19.43 -35.32 -4.53
CA ALA A 180 -19.53 -35.64 -3.11
C ALA A 180 -18.17 -35.51 -2.40
N PHE A 181 -17.09 -35.96 -3.06
CA PHE A 181 -15.74 -35.75 -2.54
C PHE A 181 -15.38 -34.26 -2.51
N LEU A 182 -15.62 -33.54 -3.61
CA LEU A 182 -15.28 -32.12 -3.71
C LEU A 182 -15.96 -31.29 -2.63
N ALA A 183 -17.25 -31.52 -2.37
CA ALA A 183 -18.00 -30.80 -1.34
C ALA A 183 -17.47 -31.06 0.07
N VAL A 184 -17.16 -32.33 0.40
CA VAL A 184 -16.60 -32.70 1.71
C VAL A 184 -15.21 -32.10 1.89
N ASP A 185 -14.37 -32.22 0.87
CA ASP A 185 -13.01 -31.68 0.91
C ASP A 185 -13.02 -30.15 0.99
N LEU A 186 -13.89 -29.46 0.27
CA LEU A 186 -14.00 -28.00 0.35
C LEU A 186 -14.46 -27.55 1.76
N THR A 187 -15.41 -28.29 2.35
CA THR A 187 -15.92 -28.02 3.71
C THR A 187 -14.87 -28.26 4.79
N ARG A 188 -13.96 -29.22 4.59
CA ARG A 188 -12.80 -29.41 5.49
C ARG A 188 -11.94 -28.16 5.59
N ALA A 189 -11.85 -27.37 4.50
CA ALA A 189 -11.05 -26.14 4.43
C ALA A 189 -9.57 -26.35 4.82
N PHE A 190 -8.85 -25.26 5.06
CA PHE A 190 -7.53 -25.28 5.69
C PHE A 190 -7.59 -24.61 7.06
N THR A 191 -6.70 -25.00 7.97
CA THR A 191 -6.48 -24.32 9.25
C THR A 191 -4.99 -24.02 9.44
N LEU A 192 -4.66 -23.15 10.39
CA LEU A 192 -3.26 -22.88 10.77
C LEU A 192 -2.55 -24.09 11.38
N ASP A 193 -3.28 -25.19 11.63
CA ASP A 193 -2.68 -26.43 12.11
C ASP A 193 -2.24 -27.38 10.98
N ASP A 194 -2.70 -27.13 9.74
CA ASP A 194 -2.30 -27.94 8.59
C ASP A 194 -0.80 -27.75 8.28
N SER A 195 -0.14 -28.86 7.98
CA SER A 195 1.29 -28.88 7.60
C SER A 195 1.55 -28.30 6.21
N SER A 196 0.52 -28.25 5.36
CA SER A 196 0.56 -27.61 4.04
C SER A 196 -0.81 -27.04 3.69
N PHE A 197 -0.78 -25.86 3.05
CA PHE A 197 -1.95 -25.19 2.48
C PHE A 197 -2.25 -25.66 1.05
N ALA A 198 -1.66 -26.80 0.66
CA ALA A 198 -1.96 -27.56 -0.54
C ALA A 198 -2.08 -29.06 -0.19
N ARG A 199 -3.09 -29.73 -0.71
CA ARG A 199 -3.28 -31.18 -0.57
C ARG A 199 -3.72 -31.80 -1.88
N PHE A 200 -3.29 -33.04 -2.10
CA PHE A 200 -3.62 -33.78 -3.32
C PHE A 200 -4.24 -35.12 -2.96
N ALA A 201 -5.33 -35.48 -3.62
CA ALA A 201 -5.98 -36.78 -3.47
C ALA A 201 -6.18 -37.44 -4.84
N VAL A 202 -6.07 -38.77 -4.87
CA VAL A 202 -6.45 -39.56 -6.04
C VAL A 202 -7.84 -40.13 -5.75
N VAL A 203 -8.83 -39.73 -6.54
CA VAL A 203 -10.24 -40.01 -6.31
C VAL A 203 -10.76 -40.92 -7.40
N GLU A 204 -11.21 -42.11 -7.00
CA GLU A 204 -11.90 -43.06 -7.87
C GLU A 204 -13.40 -43.00 -7.59
N HIS A 205 -14.22 -42.90 -8.63
CA HIS A 205 -15.68 -42.81 -8.48
C HIS A 205 -16.44 -43.71 -9.45
N GLY A 206 -17.75 -43.88 -9.22
CA GLY A 206 -18.59 -45.02 -9.63
C GLY A 206 -18.59 -45.46 -11.10
N ASN A 207 -17.95 -44.72 -11.99
CA ASN A 207 -17.80 -45.04 -13.42
C ASN A 207 -16.40 -45.62 -13.78
N GLY A 208 -15.55 -45.91 -12.79
CA GLY A 208 -14.15 -46.31 -13.02
C GLY A 208 -13.24 -45.15 -13.45
N GLN A 209 -13.74 -43.92 -13.41
CA GLN A 209 -12.97 -42.72 -13.68
C GLN A 209 -12.12 -42.36 -12.46
N VAL A 210 -10.88 -41.94 -12.72
CA VAL A 210 -9.92 -41.57 -11.69
C VAL A 210 -9.49 -40.13 -11.91
N HIS A 211 -9.61 -39.31 -10.87
CA HIS A 211 -9.20 -37.91 -10.89
C HIS A 211 -8.14 -37.63 -9.84
N GLY A 212 -7.13 -36.85 -10.19
CA GLY A 212 -6.29 -36.16 -9.23
C GLY A 212 -6.97 -34.87 -8.83
N VAL A 213 -7.12 -34.61 -7.53
CA VAL A 213 -7.70 -33.37 -7.01
C VAL A 213 -6.65 -32.63 -6.21
N LEU A 214 -6.19 -31.48 -6.73
CA LEU A 214 -5.35 -30.54 -5.99
C LEU A 214 -6.25 -29.50 -5.33
N THR A 215 -6.32 -29.54 -4.00
CA THR A 215 -6.98 -28.51 -3.20
C THR A 215 -5.92 -27.58 -2.63
N ILE A 216 -6.03 -26.28 -2.88
CA ILE A 216 -4.99 -25.32 -2.55
C ILE A 216 -5.57 -23.96 -2.19
N HIS A 217 -4.97 -23.30 -1.19
CA HIS A 217 -5.37 -21.98 -0.73
C HIS A 217 -4.73 -20.86 -1.58
N HIS A 218 -5.50 -19.81 -1.90
CA HIS A 218 -5.10 -18.70 -2.80
C HIS A 218 -3.93 -17.88 -2.24
N ALA A 219 -3.71 -17.89 -0.92
CA ALA A 219 -2.51 -17.30 -0.31
C ALA A 219 -1.19 -17.89 -0.83
N LEU A 220 -1.22 -19.04 -1.50
CA LEU A 220 -0.03 -19.66 -2.08
C LEU A 220 0.21 -19.25 -3.54
N TYR A 221 -0.83 -18.92 -4.31
CA TYR A 221 -0.73 -18.79 -5.76
C TYR A 221 -1.53 -17.60 -6.31
N ASP A 222 -1.16 -17.14 -7.49
CA ASP A 222 -1.96 -16.26 -8.34
C ASP A 222 -2.33 -16.95 -9.66
N GLY A 223 -3.02 -16.26 -10.57
CA GLY A 223 -3.44 -16.85 -11.85
C GLY A 223 -2.28 -17.36 -12.70
N ALA A 224 -1.14 -16.66 -12.70
CA ALA A 224 0.05 -17.08 -13.44
C ALA A 224 0.70 -18.32 -12.80
N THR A 225 0.79 -18.34 -11.47
CA THR A 225 1.31 -19.46 -10.68
C THR A 225 0.46 -20.69 -10.86
N MET A 226 -0.87 -20.56 -10.89
CA MET A 226 -1.76 -21.69 -11.12
C MET A 226 -1.50 -22.34 -12.48
N ALA A 227 -1.36 -21.55 -13.55
CA ALA A 227 -1.04 -22.09 -14.88
C ALA A 227 0.31 -22.83 -14.89
N MET A 228 1.33 -22.30 -14.21
CA MET A 228 2.63 -22.96 -14.06
C MET A 228 2.53 -24.24 -13.22
N LEU A 229 1.76 -24.22 -12.14
CA LEU A 229 1.59 -25.36 -11.23
C LEU A 229 0.82 -26.49 -11.91
N THR A 230 -0.25 -26.20 -12.64
CA THR A 230 -0.99 -27.19 -13.43
C THR A 230 -0.08 -27.86 -14.46
N ALA A 231 0.75 -27.09 -15.16
CA ALA A 231 1.73 -27.64 -16.11
C ALA A 231 2.75 -28.54 -15.40
N ASP A 232 3.31 -28.10 -14.27
CA ASP A 232 4.29 -28.87 -13.49
C ASP A 232 3.67 -30.17 -12.92
N VAL A 233 2.40 -30.17 -12.51
CA VAL A 233 1.67 -31.39 -12.10
C VAL A 233 1.54 -32.36 -13.27
N LEU A 234 1.09 -31.89 -14.44
CA LEU A 234 0.96 -32.73 -15.63
C LEU A 234 2.30 -33.32 -16.08
N ASP A 235 3.35 -32.50 -16.07
CA ASP A 235 4.71 -32.93 -16.41
C ASP A 235 5.22 -33.98 -15.43
N ALA A 236 5.06 -33.76 -14.12
CA ALA A 236 5.45 -34.72 -13.08
C ALA A 236 4.73 -36.06 -13.23
N LEU A 237 3.41 -36.04 -13.44
CA LEU A 237 2.60 -37.25 -13.58
C LEU A 237 2.97 -38.06 -14.83
N GLN A 238 3.41 -37.38 -15.89
CA GLN A 238 3.89 -38.00 -17.13
C GLN A 238 5.38 -38.33 -17.11
N GLY A 239 6.10 -38.04 -16.02
CA GLY A 239 7.55 -38.27 -15.93
C GLY A 239 8.38 -37.35 -16.82
N ARG A 240 7.83 -36.20 -17.22
CA ARG A 240 8.55 -35.18 -17.99
C ARG A 240 9.40 -34.31 -17.05
N PRO A 241 10.52 -33.76 -17.55
CA PRO A 241 11.38 -32.89 -16.74
C PRO A 241 10.64 -31.62 -16.34
N LEU A 242 10.80 -31.21 -15.09
CA LEU A 242 10.18 -30.01 -14.55
C LEU A 242 10.97 -28.76 -14.91
N ALA A 243 10.27 -27.67 -15.24
CA ALA A 243 10.89 -26.37 -15.45
C ALA A 243 11.54 -25.86 -14.14
N VAL A 244 12.64 -25.11 -14.24
CA VAL A 244 13.22 -24.46 -13.05
C VAL A 244 12.33 -23.29 -12.65
N ARG A 245 11.90 -23.26 -11.38
CA ARG A 245 11.09 -22.18 -10.79
C ARG A 245 11.87 -21.56 -9.63
N PRO A 246 12.04 -20.22 -9.57
CA PRO A 246 12.63 -19.58 -8.39
C PRO A 246 11.69 -19.69 -7.17
N PRO A 247 12.23 -19.68 -5.95
CA PRO A 247 11.41 -19.70 -4.75
C PRO A 247 10.69 -18.37 -4.55
N PHE A 248 9.46 -18.42 -4.02
CA PHE A 248 8.65 -17.23 -3.72
C PHE A 248 9.34 -16.27 -2.75
N ARG A 249 10.24 -16.79 -1.90
CA ARG A 249 11.08 -16.01 -0.98
C ARG A 249 11.78 -14.82 -1.65
N LEU A 250 12.23 -14.97 -2.91
CA LEU A 250 12.89 -13.88 -3.63
C LEU A 250 11.98 -12.67 -3.88
N VAL A 251 10.66 -12.89 -4.00
CA VAL A 251 9.69 -11.80 -4.11
C VAL A 251 9.59 -11.06 -2.78
N VAL A 252 9.62 -11.78 -1.65
CA VAL A 252 9.57 -11.16 -0.33
C VAL A 252 10.86 -10.40 -0.03
N ASP A 253 12.02 -10.96 -0.38
CA ASP A 253 13.31 -10.25 -0.27
C ASP A 253 13.29 -8.96 -1.11
N TYR A 254 12.67 -8.99 -2.30
CA TYR A 254 12.49 -7.79 -3.13
C TYR A 254 11.58 -6.75 -2.47
N ILE A 255 10.37 -7.14 -2.04
CA ILE A 255 9.39 -6.21 -1.43
C ILE A 255 10.01 -5.50 -0.23
N GLU A 256 10.66 -6.27 0.64
CA GLU A 256 11.25 -5.75 1.88
C GLU A 256 12.48 -4.89 1.63
N ALA A 257 13.29 -5.23 0.62
CA ALA A 257 14.38 -4.37 0.19
C ALA A 257 13.87 -3.05 -0.41
N GLN A 258 12.76 -3.08 -1.16
CA GLN A 258 12.12 -1.89 -1.70
C GLN A 258 11.55 -1.01 -0.58
N ASP A 259 10.89 -1.57 0.43
CA ASP A 259 10.38 -0.80 1.55
C ASP A 259 11.52 -0.15 2.35
N LYS A 260 12.60 -0.91 2.61
CA LYS A 260 13.81 -0.36 3.23
C LYS A 260 14.46 0.72 2.38
N LEU A 261 14.55 0.55 1.06
CA LEU A 261 15.09 1.55 0.14
C LEU A 261 14.19 2.78 0.05
N PHE A 262 12.86 2.63 0.04
CA PHE A 262 11.91 3.74 0.11
C PHE A 262 12.06 4.50 1.42
N HIS A 263 12.22 3.79 2.55
CA HIS A 263 12.53 4.40 3.83
C HIS A 263 13.91 5.05 3.84
N LEU A 264 14.93 4.43 3.24
CA LEU A 264 16.28 4.97 3.16
C LEU A 264 16.35 6.18 2.24
N GLU A 265 15.70 6.17 1.08
CA GLU A 265 15.57 7.27 0.13
C GLU A 265 14.75 8.39 0.75
N LYS A 266 13.68 8.08 1.47
CA LYS A 266 12.94 9.07 2.26
C LYS A 266 13.82 9.67 3.35
N SER A 267 14.57 8.84 4.08
CA SER A 267 15.54 9.28 5.09
C SER A 267 16.69 10.06 4.47
N LEU A 268 17.19 9.69 3.29
CA LEU A 268 18.26 10.35 2.54
C LEU A 268 17.76 11.66 1.92
N THR A 269 16.50 11.73 1.50
CA THR A 269 15.84 12.95 1.01
C THR A 269 15.56 13.91 2.17
N LEU A 270 15.22 13.37 3.36
CA LEU A 270 15.16 14.12 4.62
C LEU A 270 16.54 14.55 5.12
N LEU A 271 17.58 13.73 4.94
CA LEU A 271 18.98 14.02 5.30
C LEU A 271 19.64 15.02 4.32
N THR A 272 19.19 15.08 3.05
CA THR A 272 19.73 16.00 2.04
C THR A 272 19.04 17.37 2.03
N LYS A 273 17.88 17.53 2.67
CA LYS A 273 17.31 18.83 3.03
C LYS A 273 17.48 19.05 4.54
N MET A 274 18.60 19.63 4.98
CA MET A 274 18.71 20.15 6.35
C MET A 274 17.66 21.23 6.57
N ARG A 275 16.49 20.85 7.08
CA ARG A 275 15.44 21.77 7.53
C ARG A 275 15.85 22.33 8.88
N THR A 276 15.74 23.65 9.04
CA THR A 276 16.01 24.35 10.29
C THR A 276 15.02 23.93 11.38
N PHE A 277 13.75 23.75 11.00
CA PHE A 277 12.66 23.40 11.90
C PHE A 277 12.03 22.06 11.50
N ASP A 278 11.58 21.32 12.50
CA ASP A 278 10.68 20.20 12.33
C ASP A 278 9.25 20.70 12.10
N VAL A 279 8.84 21.75 12.82
CA VAL A 279 7.48 22.33 12.75
C VAL A 279 7.48 23.85 12.76
N VAL A 280 6.65 24.48 11.92
CA VAL A 280 6.36 25.91 11.98
C VAL A 280 4.86 26.13 12.14
N ILE A 281 4.48 26.90 13.16
CA ILE A 281 3.08 27.28 13.40
C ILE A 281 2.84 28.64 12.74
N PHE A 282 2.17 28.66 11.59
CA PHE A 282 1.90 29.86 10.81
C PHE A 282 0.56 30.49 11.19
N GLY A 283 0.55 31.78 11.51
CA GLY A 283 -0.60 32.44 12.15
C GLY A 283 -0.59 32.29 13.67
N ALA A 284 0.59 32.04 14.26
CA ALA A 284 0.76 31.74 15.68
C ALA A 284 0.26 32.84 16.64
N SER A 285 0.24 34.10 16.22
CA SER A 285 -0.29 35.22 17.02
C SER A 285 -1.78 35.49 16.81
N GLY A 286 -2.49 34.62 16.09
CA GLY A 286 -3.94 34.66 15.95
C GLY A 286 -4.62 33.89 17.08
N TYR A 287 -5.92 34.14 17.31
CA TYR A 287 -6.66 33.55 18.43
C TYR A 287 -6.44 32.03 18.56
N THR A 288 -6.74 31.25 17.52
CA THR A 288 -6.54 29.80 17.53
C THR A 288 -5.06 29.41 17.50
N GLY A 289 -4.24 30.17 16.77
CA GLY A 289 -2.80 29.93 16.67
C GLY A 289 -2.08 30.00 18.02
N GLU A 290 -2.49 30.91 18.90
CA GLU A 290 -1.91 31.03 20.25
C GLU A 290 -2.21 29.79 21.10
N HIS A 291 -3.44 29.28 21.06
CA HIS A 291 -3.81 28.06 21.78
C HIS A 291 -3.04 26.84 21.27
N ILE A 292 -2.92 26.69 19.95
CA ILE A 292 -2.14 25.61 19.33
C ILE A 292 -0.67 25.73 19.71
N ALA A 293 -0.10 26.93 19.70
CA ALA A 293 1.30 27.13 20.06
C ALA A 293 1.59 26.82 21.54
N VAL A 294 0.67 27.16 22.45
CA VAL A 294 0.80 26.81 23.88
C VAL A 294 0.73 25.29 24.08
N GLU A 295 -0.24 24.62 23.45
CA GLU A 295 -0.38 23.17 23.60
C GLU A 295 0.78 22.42 22.91
N TRP A 296 1.26 22.91 21.77
CA TRP A 296 2.46 22.38 21.13
C TRP A 296 3.69 22.51 22.04
N ALA A 297 3.89 23.68 22.65
CA ALA A 297 4.97 23.89 23.61
C ALA A 297 4.89 22.91 24.78
N ARG A 298 3.68 22.66 25.30
CA ARG A 298 3.44 21.74 26.41
C ARG A 298 3.76 20.28 26.07
N VAL A 299 3.37 19.83 24.89
CA VAL A 299 3.45 18.40 24.52
C VAL A 299 4.75 18.05 23.81
N TYR A 300 5.23 18.93 22.91
CA TYR A 300 6.34 18.66 21.99
C TYR A 300 7.45 19.71 22.03
N GLY A 301 7.32 20.76 22.85
CA GLY A 301 8.19 21.92 22.79
C GLY A 301 9.66 21.66 23.12
N SER A 302 9.95 20.63 23.93
CA SER A 302 11.31 20.22 24.31
C SER A 302 11.89 19.12 23.42
N THR A 303 11.07 18.47 22.59
CA THR A 303 11.46 17.31 21.76
C THR A 303 11.51 17.63 20.27
N THR A 304 11.11 18.83 19.86
CA THR A 304 11.06 19.27 18.46
C THR A 304 11.76 20.61 18.26
N ARG A 305 12.36 20.83 17.09
CA ARG A 305 12.82 22.15 16.65
C ARG A 305 11.64 22.85 16.02
N TRP A 306 11.07 23.87 16.65
CA TRP A 306 9.85 24.49 16.15
C TRP A 306 9.90 26.02 16.23
N ALA A 307 9.09 26.70 15.42
CA ALA A 307 9.05 28.17 15.39
C ALA A 307 7.63 28.73 15.26
N LEU A 308 7.46 29.97 15.73
CA LEU A 308 6.25 30.76 15.55
C LEU A 308 6.38 31.59 14.28
N ALA A 309 5.36 31.55 13.41
CA ALA A 309 5.37 32.31 12.18
C ALA A 309 4.13 33.21 12.01
N GLY A 310 4.35 34.36 11.36
CA GLY A 310 3.29 35.30 11.01
C GLY A 310 3.82 36.68 10.62
N ARG A 311 2.90 37.58 10.23
CA ARG A 311 3.25 38.88 9.63
C ARG A 311 3.71 39.96 10.63
N SER A 312 3.42 39.80 11.92
CA SER A 312 3.68 40.83 12.93
C SER A 312 4.68 40.37 13.98
N LYS A 313 5.94 40.82 13.86
CA LYS A 313 7.02 40.51 14.82
C LYS A 313 6.61 40.80 16.27
N LYS A 314 6.06 42.00 16.52
CA LYS A 314 5.62 42.44 17.85
C LYS A 314 4.58 41.48 18.47
N LYS A 315 3.62 41.01 17.67
CA LYS A 315 2.60 40.08 18.17
C LYS A 315 3.19 38.69 18.45
N LEU A 316 4.07 38.20 17.58
CA LEU A 316 4.75 36.92 17.78
C LEU A 316 5.67 36.94 19.01
N GLU A 317 6.34 38.06 19.28
CA GLU A 317 7.14 38.26 20.50
C GLU A 317 6.27 38.22 21.76
N ALA A 318 5.07 38.80 21.72
CA ALA A 318 4.10 38.74 22.81
C ALA A 318 3.58 37.31 23.03
N THR A 319 3.22 36.60 21.96
CA THR A 319 2.80 35.19 22.01
C THR A 319 3.92 34.32 22.59
N ARG A 320 5.18 34.52 22.15
CA ARG A 320 6.35 33.81 22.69
C ARG A 320 6.53 34.05 24.18
N ALA A 321 6.48 35.32 24.62
CA ALA A 321 6.62 35.65 26.04
C ALA A 321 5.52 34.98 26.88
N MET A 322 4.28 34.96 26.39
CA MET A 322 3.15 34.30 27.03
C MET A 322 3.35 32.77 27.13
N ILE A 323 3.91 32.13 26.10
CA ILE A 323 4.21 30.69 26.13
C ILE A 323 5.31 30.40 27.17
N LEU A 324 6.39 31.18 27.18
CA LEU A 324 7.52 31.00 28.11
C LEU A 324 7.12 31.23 29.58
N ASP A 325 6.11 32.06 29.84
CA ASP A 325 5.53 32.22 31.18
C ASP A 325 4.71 30.99 31.62
N LYS A 326 4.03 30.33 30.69
CA LYS A 326 3.13 29.20 30.96
C LYS A 326 3.80 27.83 30.95
N VAL A 327 4.88 27.66 30.16
CA VAL A 327 5.52 26.36 29.91
C VAL A 327 7.00 26.44 30.27
N ARG A 328 7.41 25.77 31.35
CA ARG A 328 8.75 25.92 31.95
C ARG A 328 9.87 25.22 31.17
N ASP A 329 9.56 24.12 30.49
CA ASP A 329 10.56 23.24 29.85
C ASP A 329 10.88 23.63 28.40
N VAL A 330 10.42 24.81 27.97
CA VAL A 330 10.66 25.33 26.62
C VAL A 330 11.48 26.60 26.73
N HIS A 331 12.57 26.65 25.97
CA HIS A 331 13.45 27.79 25.88
C HIS A 331 13.69 28.15 24.42
N ASP A 332 13.90 29.43 24.16
CA ASP A 332 14.33 29.96 22.85
C ASP A 332 13.45 29.56 21.65
N ILE A 333 12.17 29.97 21.67
CA ILE A 333 11.25 29.75 20.55
C ILE A 333 11.57 30.75 19.42
N PRO A 334 12.05 30.31 18.24
CA PRO A 334 12.39 31.18 17.14
C PRO A 334 11.15 31.78 16.48
N ILE A 335 11.32 32.94 15.84
CA ILE A 335 10.26 33.66 15.12
C ILE A 335 10.61 33.73 13.64
N VAL A 336 9.66 33.31 12.79
CA VAL A 336 9.76 33.42 11.32
C VAL A 336 8.75 34.47 10.84
N LEU A 337 9.23 35.51 10.18
CA LEU A 337 8.36 36.53 9.59
C LEU A 337 7.89 36.07 8.21
N ALA A 338 6.59 35.92 8.05
CA ALA A 338 5.95 35.59 6.78
C ALA A 338 4.54 36.19 6.74
N ASP A 339 4.18 36.77 5.60
CA ASP A 339 2.82 37.20 5.30
C ASP A 339 2.22 36.25 4.26
N ALA A 340 0.92 35.94 4.36
CA ALA A 340 0.24 35.09 3.40
C ALA A 340 0.20 35.70 1.98
N LEU A 341 0.42 37.01 1.88
CA LEU A 341 0.52 37.74 0.61
C LEU A 341 1.96 37.88 0.09
N ASP A 342 2.97 37.43 0.85
CA ASP A 342 4.37 37.48 0.47
C ASP A 342 4.87 36.07 0.10
N GLU A 343 4.84 35.77 -1.19
CA GLU A 343 5.20 34.47 -1.73
C GLU A 343 6.68 34.09 -1.48
N LEU A 344 7.59 35.06 -1.48
CA LEU A 344 9.01 34.80 -1.21
C LEU A 344 9.21 34.41 0.25
N ALA A 345 8.55 35.12 1.17
CA ALA A 345 8.59 34.79 2.59
C ALA A 345 7.93 33.43 2.89
N LEU A 346 6.79 33.12 2.26
CA LEU A 346 6.15 31.81 2.37
C LEU A 346 7.06 30.69 1.84
N THR A 347 7.68 30.89 0.68
CA THR A 347 8.62 29.92 0.10
C THR A 347 9.79 29.66 1.04
N ALA A 348 10.41 30.71 1.60
CA ALA A 348 11.51 30.58 2.55
C ALA A 348 11.08 29.84 3.83
N MET A 349 9.89 30.17 4.36
CA MET A 349 9.32 29.48 5.53
C MET A 349 9.11 27.98 5.23
N CYS A 350 8.42 27.64 4.14
CA CYS A 350 8.17 26.25 3.75
C CYS A 350 9.47 25.49 3.48
N GLN A 351 10.48 26.13 2.88
CA GLN A 351 11.80 25.53 2.68
C GLN A 351 12.55 25.26 3.99
N SER A 352 12.30 26.04 5.04
CA SER A 352 12.98 25.89 6.33
C SER A 352 12.41 24.81 7.25
N THR A 353 11.22 24.25 6.95
CA THR A 353 10.50 23.35 7.86
C THR A 353 10.07 22.03 7.21
N THR A 354 9.86 21.01 8.03
CA THR A 354 9.27 19.71 7.62
C THR A 354 7.74 19.76 7.62
N LEU A 355 7.13 20.47 8.57
CA LEU A 355 5.68 20.65 8.71
C LEU A 355 5.31 22.12 8.90
N VAL A 356 4.25 22.57 8.22
CA VAL A 356 3.55 23.82 8.49
C VAL A 356 2.17 23.51 9.08
N ILE A 357 1.91 24.07 10.27
CA ILE A 357 0.57 24.11 10.87
C ILE A 357 -0.02 25.48 10.55
N ASN A 358 -0.97 25.56 9.63
CA ASN A 358 -1.56 26.80 9.16
C ASN A 358 -2.83 27.17 9.95
N CYS A 359 -2.74 28.27 10.69
CA CYS A 359 -3.80 28.86 11.49
C CYS A 359 -4.30 30.19 10.90
N THR A 360 -3.89 30.54 9.66
CA THR A 360 -4.19 31.83 9.03
C THR A 360 -5.43 31.76 8.16
N GLY A 361 -6.58 32.11 8.73
CA GLY A 361 -7.84 32.32 8.02
C GLY A 361 -8.12 33.80 7.70
N PRO A 362 -9.12 34.10 6.83
CA PRO A 362 -9.96 33.13 6.08
C PRO A 362 -9.16 32.35 5.03
N PHE A 363 -9.33 31.03 4.99
CA PHE A 363 -8.51 30.13 4.18
C PHE A 363 -8.79 30.26 2.69
N ARG A 364 -10.01 30.62 2.29
CA ARG A 364 -10.33 30.96 0.89
C ARG A 364 -9.46 32.08 0.32
N LEU A 365 -9.03 33.03 1.16
CA LEU A 365 -8.26 34.19 0.73
C LEU A 365 -6.76 33.96 0.87
N PHE A 366 -6.36 33.32 1.98
CA PHE A 366 -4.95 33.29 2.39
C PHE A 366 -4.36 31.87 2.45
N GLY A 367 -5.17 30.83 2.29
CA GLY A 367 -4.74 29.44 2.46
C GLY A 367 -3.99 28.86 1.25
N GLU A 368 -4.48 29.11 0.02
CA GLU A 368 -3.90 28.52 -1.19
C GLU A 368 -2.41 28.85 -1.38
N PRO A 369 -1.95 30.11 -1.21
CA PRO A 369 -0.54 30.42 -1.33
C PRO A 369 0.36 29.57 -0.40
N VAL A 370 -0.13 29.25 0.80
CA VAL A 370 0.60 28.43 1.78
C VAL A 370 0.64 26.97 1.34
N VAL A 371 -0.49 26.40 0.89
CA VAL A 371 -0.56 25.02 0.37
C VAL A 371 0.38 24.85 -0.81
N ARG A 372 0.32 25.77 -1.77
CA ARG A 372 1.18 25.79 -2.96
C ARG A 372 2.66 25.82 -2.61
N CYS A 373 3.08 26.69 -1.68
CA CYS A 373 4.47 26.78 -1.24
C CYS A 373 4.92 25.51 -0.50
N CYS A 374 4.04 24.92 0.33
CA CYS A 374 4.33 23.65 1.01
C CYS A 374 4.53 22.51 0.01
N VAL A 375 3.62 22.37 -0.95
CA VAL A 375 3.69 21.34 -1.99
C VAL A 375 4.93 21.50 -2.85
N ALA A 376 5.25 22.71 -3.29
CA ALA A 376 6.47 22.98 -4.07
C ALA A 376 7.76 22.69 -3.27
N ALA A 377 7.76 22.96 -1.96
CA ALA A 377 8.91 22.70 -1.10
C ALA A 377 9.04 21.23 -0.68
N GLY A 378 8.02 20.39 -0.91
CA GLY A 378 7.92 19.05 -0.33
C GLY A 378 7.83 19.09 1.20
N THR A 379 7.03 20.03 1.71
CA THR A 379 6.80 20.29 3.13
C THR A 379 5.38 19.87 3.48
N HIS A 380 5.20 19.14 4.58
CA HIS A 380 3.88 18.73 5.03
C HIS A 380 3.06 19.93 5.48
N TYR A 381 1.76 19.86 5.26
CA TYR A 381 0.83 20.94 5.57
C TYR A 381 -0.37 20.38 6.32
N VAL A 382 -0.72 21.04 7.43
CA VAL A 382 -1.98 20.80 8.12
C VAL A 382 -2.69 22.13 8.42
N ASP A 383 -4.02 22.14 8.44
CA ASP A 383 -4.79 23.32 8.82
C ASP A 383 -6.05 23.02 9.64
N ILE A 384 -6.63 24.09 10.18
CA ILE A 384 -7.88 24.08 10.96
C ILE A 384 -9.07 24.61 10.15
N SER A 385 -8.99 24.57 8.82
CA SER A 385 -10.01 25.15 7.95
C SER A 385 -11.33 24.39 8.07
N GLY A 386 -12.41 25.13 8.32
CA GLY A 386 -13.79 24.65 8.22
C GLY A 386 -14.48 25.10 6.93
N GLU A 387 -13.72 25.46 5.88
CA GLU A 387 -14.24 26.07 4.66
C GLU A 387 -14.26 25.06 3.49
N PRO A 388 -15.41 24.40 3.17
CA PRO A 388 -15.44 23.29 2.22
C PRO A 388 -14.93 23.64 0.82
N GLN A 389 -15.23 24.86 0.36
CA GLN A 389 -14.75 25.34 -0.93
C GLN A 389 -13.23 25.33 -1.01
N PHE A 390 -12.55 25.83 0.02
CA PHE A 390 -11.10 25.84 0.08
C PHE A 390 -10.56 24.41 0.10
N ILE A 391 -11.10 23.56 1.00
CA ILE A 391 -10.67 22.18 1.19
C ILE A 391 -10.76 21.37 -0.12
N GLU A 392 -11.94 21.37 -0.74
CA GLU A 392 -12.20 20.62 -1.98
C GLU A 392 -11.37 21.16 -3.15
N THR A 393 -11.18 22.49 -3.22
CA THR A 393 -10.33 23.12 -4.25
C THR A 393 -8.86 22.71 -4.10
N MET A 394 -8.32 22.70 -2.87
CA MET A 394 -6.92 22.32 -2.64
C MET A 394 -6.69 20.84 -2.97
N MET A 395 -7.64 19.98 -2.62
CA MET A 395 -7.59 18.55 -2.96
C MET A 395 -7.54 18.36 -4.48
N LEU A 396 -8.44 19.00 -5.23
CA LEU A 396 -8.47 18.90 -6.69
C LEU A 396 -7.20 19.44 -7.36
N ARG A 397 -6.66 20.57 -6.87
CA ARG A 397 -5.52 21.24 -7.49
C ARG A 397 -4.19 20.60 -7.19
N TYR A 398 -3.97 20.15 -5.95
CA TYR A 398 -2.62 19.82 -5.46
C TYR A 398 -2.40 18.35 -5.14
N ASN A 399 -3.38 17.45 -5.28
CA ASN A 399 -3.22 16.03 -4.94
C ASN A 399 -2.05 15.36 -5.68
N GLU A 400 -1.96 15.53 -7.01
CA GLU A 400 -0.90 14.91 -7.82
C GLU A 400 0.48 15.52 -7.52
N ASP A 401 0.56 16.85 -7.38
CA ASP A 401 1.82 17.53 -7.07
C ASP A 401 2.32 17.20 -5.65
N ALA A 402 1.41 17.07 -4.68
CA ALA A 402 1.74 16.65 -3.33
C ALA A 402 2.30 15.21 -3.31
N ARG A 403 1.69 14.30 -4.07
CA ARG A 403 2.18 12.93 -4.24
C ARG A 403 3.56 12.91 -4.88
N LYS A 404 3.76 13.68 -5.96
CA LYS A 404 5.04 13.79 -6.68
C LYS A 404 6.16 14.36 -5.79
N ASN A 405 5.84 15.35 -4.96
CA ASN A 405 6.81 16.00 -4.08
C ASN A 405 6.90 15.36 -2.68
N ALA A 406 6.27 14.19 -2.49
CA ALA A 406 6.30 13.40 -1.26
C ALA A 406 5.87 14.17 0.01
N CYS A 407 4.89 15.06 -0.12
CA CYS A 407 4.30 15.78 1.01
C CYS A 407 2.82 15.45 1.19
N VAL A 408 2.29 15.79 2.37
CA VAL A 408 0.90 15.51 2.74
C VAL A 408 0.23 16.84 3.04
N VAL A 409 -1.00 17.02 2.54
CA VAL A 409 -1.87 18.17 2.79
C VAL A 409 -3.09 17.65 3.52
N VAL A 410 -3.26 17.99 4.79
CA VAL A 410 -4.43 17.60 5.59
C VAL A 410 -5.17 18.85 6.04
N SER A 411 -6.40 19.03 5.58
CA SER A 411 -7.25 20.12 6.06
C SER A 411 -8.20 19.66 7.16
N ALA A 412 -8.82 20.63 7.83
CA ALA A 412 -9.86 20.39 8.83
C ALA A 412 -9.40 19.59 10.07
N CYS A 413 -8.14 19.75 10.49
CA CYS A 413 -7.58 19.17 11.71
C CYS A 413 -8.01 19.89 13.00
N GLY A 414 -9.29 20.24 13.12
CA GLY A 414 -9.82 21.09 14.19
C GLY A 414 -11.19 20.67 14.72
N PHE A 415 -11.79 21.56 15.51
CA PHE A 415 -13.04 21.29 16.23
C PHE A 415 -14.23 20.91 15.33
N ASP A 416 -14.30 21.39 14.09
CA ASP A 416 -15.45 21.10 13.22
C ASP A 416 -15.47 19.65 12.68
N SER A 417 -14.31 18.98 12.65
CA SER A 417 -14.18 17.63 12.07
C SER A 417 -13.82 16.58 13.11
N VAL A 418 -13.02 16.90 14.13
CA VAL A 418 -12.59 15.92 15.14
C VAL A 418 -13.75 15.26 15.89
N PRO A 419 -14.79 15.98 16.39
CA PRO A 419 -15.95 15.36 17.01
C PRO A 419 -16.74 14.45 16.05
N SER A 420 -16.85 14.85 14.78
CA SER A 420 -17.53 14.08 13.74
C SER A 420 -16.76 12.81 13.39
N ASP A 421 -15.44 12.90 13.25
CA ASP A 421 -14.56 11.75 12.96
C ASP A 421 -14.50 10.78 14.14
N LEU A 422 -14.29 11.29 15.37
CA LEU A 422 -14.28 10.45 16.57
C LEU A 422 -15.63 9.77 16.80
N GLY A 423 -16.73 10.49 16.61
CA GLY A 423 -18.08 9.94 16.69
C GLY A 423 -18.33 8.86 15.63
N THR A 424 -17.87 9.11 14.40
CA THR A 424 -17.97 8.17 13.28
C THR A 424 -17.18 6.90 13.57
N VAL A 425 -15.89 7.03 13.94
CA VAL A 425 -15.01 5.90 14.27
C VAL A 425 -15.55 5.10 15.45
N PHE A 426 -15.96 5.78 16.52
CA PHE A 426 -16.54 5.14 17.70
C PHE A 426 -17.79 4.32 17.32
N THR A 427 -18.70 4.92 16.56
CA THR A 427 -19.96 4.30 16.12
C THR A 427 -19.70 3.10 15.22
N ALA A 428 -18.80 3.23 14.24
CA ALA A 428 -18.42 2.14 13.36
C ALA A 428 -17.84 0.95 14.13
N GLN A 429 -17.06 1.20 15.19
CA GLN A 429 -16.50 0.16 16.06
C GLN A 429 -17.54 -0.54 16.95
N GLN A 430 -18.74 0.02 17.13
CA GLN A 430 -19.82 -0.64 17.89
C GLN A 430 -20.53 -1.73 17.08
N PHE A 431 -20.31 -1.81 15.76
CA PHE A 431 -20.93 -2.85 14.95
C PHE A 431 -20.37 -4.22 15.34
N PRO A 432 -21.22 -5.26 15.47
CA PRO A 432 -20.76 -6.60 15.78
C PRO A 432 -19.80 -7.10 14.69
N LYS A 433 -18.86 -7.98 15.07
CA LYS A 433 -17.90 -8.56 14.12
C LYS A 433 -18.63 -9.13 12.89
N GLY A 434 -18.29 -8.62 11.71
CA GLY A 434 -18.92 -8.97 10.43
C GLY A 434 -20.00 -8.00 9.94
N GLY A 435 -20.41 -7.02 10.76
CA GLY A 435 -21.28 -5.92 10.35
C GLY A 435 -20.49 -4.80 9.70
N ALA A 436 -20.89 -4.39 8.49
CA ALA A 436 -20.33 -3.22 7.81
C ALA A 436 -21.19 -1.98 8.10
N CYS A 437 -20.56 -0.90 8.54
CA CYS A 437 -21.23 0.39 8.69
C CYS A 437 -21.46 0.99 7.28
N SER A 438 -22.71 1.06 6.84
CA SER A 438 -23.06 1.57 5.50
C SER A 438 -23.27 3.08 5.46
N SER A 439 -23.72 3.68 6.56
CA SER A 439 -23.94 5.13 6.68
C SER A 439 -23.97 5.54 8.16
N ILE A 440 -23.54 6.78 8.44
CA ILE A 440 -23.64 7.41 9.76
C ILE A 440 -24.28 8.78 9.56
N GLU A 441 -25.38 9.01 10.28
CA GLU A 441 -26.01 10.33 10.38
C GLU A 441 -25.66 10.95 11.73
N ALA A 442 -25.06 12.14 11.69
CA ALA A 442 -24.68 12.89 12.88
C ALA A 442 -25.60 14.11 13.05
N PHE A 443 -26.13 14.29 14.26
CA PHE A 443 -26.93 15.45 14.64
C PHE A 443 -26.13 16.32 15.60
N ILE A 444 -25.84 17.55 15.20
CA ILE A 444 -25.08 18.50 16.01
C ILE A 444 -26.03 19.60 16.49
N SER A 445 -26.00 19.87 17.80
CA SER A 445 -26.61 21.05 18.40
C SER A 445 -25.51 21.85 19.10
N THR A 446 -25.47 23.15 18.85
CA THR A 446 -24.50 24.06 19.46
C THR A 446 -25.22 25.08 20.32
N ASP A 447 -24.78 25.25 21.57
CA ASP A 447 -25.27 26.32 22.44
C ASP A 447 -24.13 27.34 22.67
N GLY A 448 -24.23 28.50 22.02
CA GLY A 448 -23.19 29.52 22.05
C GLY A 448 -23.58 30.81 21.30
N LYS A 449 -23.34 31.98 21.92
CA LYS A 449 -23.70 33.30 21.37
C LYS A 449 -22.49 34.16 20.98
N ARG A 450 -21.28 33.58 20.86
CA ARG A 450 -20.03 34.33 20.62
C ARG A 450 -19.22 33.65 19.53
N ALA A 451 -18.83 34.41 18.50
CA ALA A 451 -17.93 34.00 17.44
C ALA A 451 -16.86 35.09 17.25
N HIS A 452 -15.65 34.72 16.80
CA HIS A 452 -14.61 35.67 16.45
C HIS A 452 -14.88 36.30 15.08
N ALA A 453 -14.39 37.51 14.83
CA ALA A 453 -14.63 38.24 13.56
C ALA A 453 -14.23 37.42 12.32
N THR A 454 -13.09 36.72 12.38
CA THR A 454 -12.62 35.83 11.31
C THR A 454 -13.56 34.66 11.07
N THR A 455 -14.13 34.06 12.14
CA THR A 455 -15.14 32.99 12.00
C THR A 455 -16.39 33.49 11.30
N TYR A 456 -16.85 34.69 11.65
CA TYR A 456 -17.99 35.33 10.97
C TYR A 456 -17.70 35.59 9.48
N GLU A 457 -16.50 36.08 9.16
CA GLU A 457 -16.06 36.30 7.77
C GLU A 457 -16.03 34.99 6.96
N CYS A 458 -15.50 33.89 7.53
CA CYS A 458 -15.54 32.56 6.92
C CYS A 458 -16.97 32.09 6.63
N ILE A 459 -17.93 32.33 7.54
CA ILE A 459 -19.35 31.98 7.35
C ILE A 459 -19.96 32.81 6.22
N VAL A 460 -19.72 34.12 6.19
CA VAL A 460 -20.25 35.03 5.15
C VAL A 460 -19.70 34.65 3.77
N LEU A 461 -18.39 34.43 3.64
CA LEU A 461 -17.78 33.94 2.41
C LEU A 461 -18.32 32.54 2.05
N GLY A 462 -18.54 31.71 3.07
CA GLY A 462 -19.24 30.43 3.01
C GLY A 462 -20.53 30.47 2.21
N LEU A 463 -21.43 31.34 2.63
CA LEU A 463 -22.72 31.54 1.99
C LEU A 463 -22.60 32.17 0.60
N ALA A 464 -21.64 33.09 0.41
CA ALA A 464 -21.44 33.77 -0.87
C ALA A 464 -20.97 32.83 -1.99
N ALA A 465 -20.17 31.79 -1.67
CA ALA A 465 -19.63 30.86 -2.67
C ALA A 465 -20.43 29.54 -2.80
N ALA A 466 -21.67 29.50 -2.34
CA ALA A 466 -22.47 28.27 -2.32
C ALA A 466 -22.65 27.64 -3.71
N ASP A 467 -22.78 28.45 -4.77
CA ASP A 467 -22.95 27.95 -6.14
C ASP A 467 -21.62 27.47 -6.75
N GLU A 468 -20.49 28.11 -6.42
CA GLU A 468 -19.16 27.62 -6.80
C GLU A 468 -18.86 26.25 -6.16
N LEU A 469 -19.27 26.07 -4.90
CA LEU A 469 -19.14 24.79 -4.20
C LEU A 469 -19.95 23.67 -4.88
N LYS A 470 -21.16 23.96 -5.35
CA LYS A 470 -21.96 22.98 -6.12
C LYS A 470 -21.27 22.58 -7.41
N GLN A 471 -20.65 23.53 -8.12
CA GLN A 471 -19.92 23.24 -9.36
C GLN A 471 -18.67 22.39 -9.09
N LEU A 472 -17.91 22.72 -8.04
CA LEU A 472 -16.75 21.93 -7.59
C LEU A 472 -17.13 20.48 -7.32
N ARG A 473 -18.20 20.23 -6.57
CA ARG A 473 -18.69 18.89 -6.26
C ARG A 473 -19.18 18.10 -7.46
N GLY A 474 -19.60 18.76 -8.54
CA GLY A 474 -19.90 18.10 -9.82
C GLY A 474 -18.65 17.61 -10.57
N ASN A 475 -17.48 18.18 -10.27
CA ASN A 475 -16.20 17.83 -10.91
C ASN A 475 -15.38 16.82 -10.08
N VAL A 476 -15.71 16.64 -8.80
CA VAL A 476 -15.20 15.54 -7.99
C VAL A 476 -16.01 14.29 -8.37
N ALA A 477 -15.40 13.30 -9.01
CA ALA A 477 -16.09 12.04 -9.29
C ALA A 477 -16.66 11.46 -7.98
N PRO A 478 -17.87 10.85 -7.98
CA PRO A 478 -18.38 10.22 -6.78
C PRO A 478 -17.37 9.13 -6.35
N VAL A 479 -16.91 9.25 -5.10
CA VAL A 479 -16.02 8.30 -4.44
C VAL A 479 -16.68 6.93 -4.35
#